data_AF-A0A814M1D1-F1
#
_entry.id   AF-A0A814M1D1-F1
#
_cell.length_a   1.000
_cell.length_b   1.000
_cell.length_c   1.000
_cell.angle_alpha   90.00
_cell.angle_beta   90.00
_cell.angle_gamma   90.00
#
_symmetry.space_group_name_H-M   'P 1'
#
loop_
_entity.id
_entity.type
_entity.pdbx_description
1 polymer ?
#
loop_
_entity_poly.entity_id
_entity_poly.type
_entity_poly.pdbx_seq_one_letter_code
_entity_poly.pdbx_strand_id
1 'polypeptide(L)'
;MAVFGTDEYDVRMFGTTANVPNADIAKIMYYLDCICTVIDYNDNGINRYRNYSNWADMSDYEDRLIYLLALTLSPDELEDKALFEAPELCPTTNNQFYEIGQVRNRFVVVPSIIIGGRSREVKKIMAYEPIWMQRNYYEPMARLKRRFSANEDSDNDDDDDDDDDDDDDDDYDNNTYYYATPSSSTCVIS
;
A
#
# COMPACT_ATOMS: atom_id res chain seq x y z
N MET A 1 -34.26 -40.35 -17.64
CA MET A 1 -33.87 -39.21 -16.78
C MET A 1 -32.37 -39.27 -16.60
N ALA A 2 -31.64 -38.31 -17.14
CA ALA A 2 -30.21 -38.18 -16.88
C ALA A 2 -30.04 -37.64 -15.46
N VAL A 3 -29.39 -38.41 -14.59
CA VAL A 3 -28.94 -37.95 -13.28
C VAL A 3 -27.72 -37.08 -13.55
N PHE A 4 -27.86 -35.78 -13.36
CA PHE A 4 -26.73 -34.86 -13.37
C PHE A 4 -25.87 -35.19 -12.16
N GLY A 5 -24.66 -35.73 -12.41
CA GLY A 5 -23.64 -35.83 -11.39
C GLY A 5 -23.29 -34.41 -10.95
N THR A 6 -23.55 -34.09 -9.69
CA THR A 6 -22.88 -32.97 -9.05
C THR A 6 -21.43 -33.39 -8.88
N ASP A 7 -20.56 -32.93 -9.76
CA ASP A 7 -19.13 -32.92 -9.51
C ASP A 7 -18.91 -32.07 -8.25
N GLU A 8 -18.91 -32.75 -7.11
CA GLU A 8 -18.42 -32.26 -5.83
C GLU A 8 -16.90 -32.11 -6.01
N TYR A 9 -16.49 -30.95 -6.54
CA TYR A 9 -15.09 -30.58 -6.58
C TYR A 9 -14.56 -30.70 -5.15
N ASP A 10 -13.63 -31.63 -4.93
CA ASP A 10 -12.85 -31.80 -3.69
C ASP A 10 -11.96 -30.56 -3.51
N VAL A 11 -12.61 -29.44 -3.18
CA VAL A 11 -11.97 -28.17 -2.91
C VAL A 11 -11.53 -28.20 -1.46
N ARG A 12 -10.30 -28.66 -1.24
CA ARG A 12 -9.60 -28.55 0.04
C ARG A 12 -9.42 -27.08 0.40
N MET A 13 -10.38 -26.58 1.16
CA MET A 13 -10.32 -25.27 1.77
C MET A 13 -9.22 -25.27 2.83
N PHE A 14 -8.25 -24.36 2.70
CA PHE A 14 -7.27 -24.12 3.74
C PHE A 14 -7.58 -22.77 4.40
N GLY A 15 -7.62 -22.76 5.72
CA GLY A 15 -7.85 -21.53 6.48
C GLY A 15 -8.09 -21.84 7.95
N THR A 16 -7.57 -20.99 8.81
CA THR A 16 -7.85 -21.01 10.25
C THR A 16 -8.55 -19.71 10.59
N THR A 17 -9.61 -19.76 11.40
CA THR A 17 -10.23 -18.54 11.92
C THR A 17 -9.21 -17.79 12.76
N ALA A 18 -8.76 -16.63 12.27
CA ALA A 18 -7.83 -15.77 12.98
C ALA A 18 -8.59 -14.71 13.76
N ASN A 19 -8.35 -14.62 15.07
CA ASN A 19 -8.78 -13.49 15.87
C ASN A 19 -7.72 -12.38 15.78
N VAL A 20 -7.96 -11.40 14.93
CA VAL A 20 -7.03 -10.30 14.67
C VAL A 20 -7.33 -9.15 15.63
N PRO A 21 -6.35 -8.69 16.44
CA PRO A 21 -6.51 -7.52 17.30
C PRO A 21 -6.93 -6.27 16.51
N ASN A 22 -7.70 -5.37 17.13
CA ASN A 22 -8.13 -4.12 16.49
C ASN A 22 -7.03 -3.03 16.48
N ALA A 23 -5.81 -3.41 16.17
CA ALA A 23 -4.66 -2.52 15.97
C ALA A 23 -4.30 -2.48 14.48
N ASP A 24 -3.91 -1.32 13.97
CA ASP A 24 -3.63 -1.16 12.53
C ASP A 24 -2.44 -2.01 12.09
N ILE A 25 -1.36 -2.02 12.87
CA ILE A 25 -0.20 -2.87 12.61
C ILE A 25 -0.59 -4.35 12.64
N ALA A 26 -1.38 -4.80 13.62
CA ALA A 26 -1.82 -6.19 13.70
C ALA A 26 -2.60 -6.64 12.45
N LYS A 27 -3.45 -5.77 11.91
CA LYS A 27 -4.20 -6.03 10.67
C LYS A 27 -3.28 -6.14 9.45
N ILE A 28 -2.28 -5.25 9.35
CA ILE A 28 -1.28 -5.33 8.28
C ILE A 28 -0.41 -6.58 8.41
N MET A 29 0.01 -6.96 9.62
CA MET A 29 0.76 -8.20 9.86
C MET A 29 -0.07 -9.43 9.47
N TYR A 30 -1.36 -9.44 9.79
CA TYR A 30 -2.28 -10.49 9.36
C TYR A 30 -2.42 -10.56 7.83
N TYR A 31 -2.55 -9.41 7.16
CA TYR A 31 -2.51 -9.35 5.70
C TYR A 31 -1.21 -9.95 5.14
N LEU A 32 -0.06 -9.56 5.67
CA LEU A 32 1.25 -10.08 5.25
C LEU A 32 1.36 -11.59 5.47
N ASP A 33 0.81 -12.12 6.56
CA ASP A 33 0.77 -13.56 6.82
C ASP A 33 -0.06 -14.31 5.77
N CYS A 34 -1.19 -13.73 5.34
CA CYS A 34 -1.99 -14.26 4.24
C CYS A 34 -1.19 -14.27 2.93
N ILE A 35 -0.53 -13.17 2.57
CA ILE A 35 0.28 -13.06 1.35
C ILE A 35 1.43 -14.06 1.36
N CYS A 36 2.14 -14.21 2.47
CA CYS A 36 3.22 -15.18 2.62
C CYS A 36 2.76 -16.64 2.61
N THR A 37 1.46 -16.89 2.73
CA THR A 37 0.86 -18.22 2.55
C THR A 37 0.54 -18.51 1.09
N VAL A 38 0.21 -17.46 0.33
CA VAL A 38 -0.11 -17.49 -1.10
C VAL A 38 1.16 -17.59 -1.96
N ILE A 39 2.18 -16.83 -1.60
CA ILE A 39 3.45 -16.70 -2.35
C ILE A 39 4.60 -17.26 -1.53
N ASP A 40 5.59 -17.85 -2.18
CA ASP A 40 6.81 -18.31 -1.53
C ASP A 40 7.71 -17.14 -1.09
N TYR A 41 7.34 -16.51 0.02
CA TYR A 41 8.12 -15.46 0.65
C TYR A 41 8.84 -16.02 1.88
N ASN A 42 9.90 -16.78 1.64
CA ASN A 42 10.76 -17.33 2.68
C ASN A 42 12.09 -16.57 2.80
N ASP A 43 12.00 -15.25 3.03
CA ASP A 43 13.18 -14.46 3.37
C ASP A 43 13.40 -14.57 4.90
N ASN A 44 14.60 -15.00 5.29
CA ASN A 44 14.99 -15.18 6.70
C ASN A 44 14.71 -13.90 7.51
N GLY A 45 13.71 -13.93 8.39
CA GLY A 45 13.34 -12.81 9.25
C GLY A 45 11.88 -12.37 9.15
N ILE A 46 11.16 -12.74 8.08
CA ILE A 46 9.76 -12.26 7.92
C ILE A 46 8.78 -12.85 8.93
N ASN A 47 9.12 -14.00 9.54
CA ASN A 47 8.25 -14.65 10.53
C ASN A 47 7.94 -13.75 11.73
N ARG A 48 8.86 -12.84 12.11
CA ARG A 48 8.62 -11.86 13.17
C ARG A 48 7.54 -10.85 12.77
N TYR A 49 7.56 -10.40 11.51
CA TYR A 49 6.61 -9.43 10.95
C TYR A 49 5.25 -10.02 10.57
N ARG A 50 5.11 -11.35 10.61
CA ARG A 50 3.83 -12.06 10.39
C ARG A 50 3.09 -12.36 11.69
N ASN A 51 3.76 -12.28 12.84
CA ASN A 51 3.17 -12.65 14.12
C ASN A 51 2.25 -11.54 14.67
N TYR A 52 1.05 -11.44 14.11
CA TYR A 52 0.05 -10.45 14.51
C TYR A 52 -0.42 -10.60 15.97
N SER A 53 -0.14 -11.72 16.64
CA SER A 53 -0.44 -11.87 18.08
C SER A 53 0.52 -11.07 18.95
N ASN A 54 1.72 -10.77 18.46
CA ASN A 54 2.77 -10.07 19.21
C ASN A 54 3.00 -8.62 18.75
N TRP A 55 1.97 -8.01 18.18
CA TRP A 55 2.02 -6.64 17.64
C TRP A 55 2.41 -5.59 18.69
N ALA A 56 2.13 -5.84 19.97
CA ALA A 56 2.40 -4.89 21.06
C ALA A 56 3.89 -4.80 21.45
N ASP A 57 4.71 -5.77 21.05
CA ASP A 57 6.15 -5.79 21.34
C ASP A 57 7.01 -5.16 20.23
N MET A 58 6.38 -4.54 19.22
CA MET A 58 7.07 -3.94 18.09
C MET A 58 7.58 -2.52 18.42
N SER A 59 8.79 -2.22 18.00
CA SER A 59 9.34 -0.85 18.03
C SER A 59 8.79 0.00 16.87
N ASP A 60 8.84 1.33 17.01
CA ASP A 60 8.40 2.26 15.94
C ASP A 60 9.18 2.05 14.63
N TYR A 61 10.44 1.62 14.71
CA TYR A 61 11.23 1.25 13.53
C TYR A 61 10.68 -0.02 12.84
N GLU A 62 10.28 -1.03 13.61
CA GLU A 62 9.66 -2.23 13.06
C GLU A 62 8.29 -1.95 12.45
N ASP A 63 7.50 -1.06 13.06
CA ASP A 63 6.22 -0.60 12.49
C ASP A 63 6.41 0.02 11.09
N ARG A 64 7.45 0.86 10.92
CA ARG A 64 7.80 1.44 9.61
C ARG A 64 8.25 0.38 8.61
N LEU A 65 9.02 -0.62 9.04
CA LEU A 65 9.41 -1.74 8.16
C LEU A 65 8.21 -2.58 7.72
N ILE A 66 7.28 -2.88 8.62
CA ILE A 66 6.03 -3.60 8.30
C ILE A 66 5.22 -2.80 7.28
N TYR A 67 5.13 -1.49 7.45
CA TYR A 67 4.44 -0.59 6.52
C TYR A 67 5.09 -0.58 5.13
N LEU A 68 6.42 -0.43 5.04
CA LEU A 68 7.15 -0.48 3.77
C LEU A 68 7.01 -1.83 3.06
N LEU A 69 7.01 -2.92 3.83
CA LEU A 69 6.79 -4.26 3.30
C LEU A 69 5.37 -4.42 2.74
N ALA A 70 4.36 -3.91 3.45
CA ALA A 70 2.98 -3.91 3.00
C ALA A 70 2.74 -3.03 1.77
N LEU A 71 3.51 -1.95 1.57
CA LEU A 71 3.52 -1.18 0.33
C LEU A 71 4.12 -1.98 -0.83
N THR A 72 5.20 -2.72 -0.58
CA THR A 72 5.87 -3.56 -1.59
C THR A 72 4.99 -4.74 -2.01
N LEU A 73 4.22 -5.27 -1.07
CA LEU A 73 3.26 -6.37 -1.26
C LEU A 73 1.83 -5.82 -1.33
N SER A 74 1.61 -4.75 -2.09
CA SER A 74 0.27 -4.16 -2.22
C SER A 74 -0.70 -5.13 -2.92
N PRO A 75 -2.00 -5.09 -2.58
CA PRO A 75 -3.00 -5.92 -3.23
C PRO A 75 -3.02 -5.68 -4.73
N ASP A 76 -2.83 -4.43 -5.19
CA ASP A 76 -2.81 -4.07 -6.62
C ASP A 76 -1.72 -4.84 -7.41
N GLU A 77 -0.57 -5.10 -6.79
CA GLU A 77 0.50 -5.86 -7.44
C GLU A 77 0.20 -7.37 -7.52
N LEU A 78 -0.69 -7.86 -6.65
CA LEU A 78 -1.01 -9.28 -6.49
C LEU A 78 -2.38 -9.65 -7.07
N GLU A 79 -3.21 -8.66 -7.33
CA GLU A 79 -4.54 -8.78 -7.89
C GLU A 79 -4.48 -9.42 -9.28
N ASP A 80 -5.47 -10.26 -9.57
CA ASP A 80 -5.60 -11.09 -10.76
C ASP A 80 -4.43 -12.06 -11.03
N LYS A 81 -3.44 -12.12 -10.13
CA LYS A 81 -2.28 -13.01 -10.23
C LYS A 81 -2.32 -14.09 -9.15
N ALA A 82 -2.54 -13.65 -7.91
CA ALA A 82 -2.49 -14.49 -6.72
C ALA A 82 -3.66 -14.19 -5.74
N LEU A 83 -4.17 -12.96 -5.78
CA LEU A 83 -5.37 -12.51 -5.07
C LEU A 83 -6.50 -12.30 -6.07
N PHE A 84 -7.68 -12.81 -5.74
CA PHE A 84 -8.86 -12.69 -6.58
C PHE A 84 -10.05 -12.17 -5.76
N GLU A 85 -10.65 -11.08 -6.20
CA GLU A 85 -11.93 -10.61 -5.66
C GLU A 85 -13.03 -11.57 -6.15
N ALA A 86 -13.46 -12.48 -5.27
CA ALA A 86 -14.40 -13.55 -5.61
C ALA A 86 -15.26 -13.90 -4.40
N PRO A 87 -16.28 -13.08 -4.07
CA PRO A 87 -17.15 -13.31 -2.92
C PRO A 87 -17.92 -14.63 -3.02
N GLU A 88 -18.20 -15.13 -4.23
CA GLU A 88 -18.82 -16.44 -4.43
C GLU A 88 -17.93 -17.63 -3.99
N LEU A 89 -16.63 -17.40 -3.82
CA LEU A 89 -15.67 -18.36 -3.30
C LEU A 89 -15.36 -18.12 -1.81
N CYS A 90 -16.18 -17.33 -1.14
CA CYS A 90 -16.05 -17.03 0.29
C CYS A 90 -17.31 -17.47 1.08
N PRO A 91 -17.73 -18.76 1.04
CA PRO A 91 -18.96 -19.23 1.68
C PRO A 91 -18.97 -19.14 3.21
N THR A 92 -17.81 -19.20 3.86
CA THR A 92 -17.71 -19.30 5.33
C THR A 92 -16.96 -18.16 6.00
N THR A 93 -16.00 -17.55 5.30
CA THR A 93 -15.11 -16.51 5.82
C THR A 93 -14.86 -15.48 4.73
N ASN A 94 -14.62 -14.23 5.11
CA ASN A 94 -14.43 -13.13 4.15
C ASN A 94 -13.12 -13.22 3.35
N ASN A 95 -12.27 -14.21 3.64
CA ASN A 95 -11.15 -14.65 2.83
C ASN A 95 -11.03 -16.18 2.85
N GLN A 96 -10.56 -16.77 1.75
CA GLN A 96 -10.33 -18.21 1.65
C GLN A 96 -9.16 -18.55 0.74
N PHE A 97 -8.43 -19.63 1.06
CA PHE A 97 -7.28 -20.06 0.30
C PHE A 97 -7.57 -21.35 -0.48
N TYR A 98 -7.06 -21.40 -1.71
CA TYR A 98 -7.27 -22.50 -2.64
C TYR A 98 -5.94 -22.96 -3.24
N GLU A 99 -5.84 -24.26 -3.53
CA GLU A 99 -4.73 -24.77 -4.34
C GLU A 99 -4.92 -24.35 -5.80
N ILE A 100 -3.82 -24.02 -6.48
CA ILE A 100 -3.85 -23.58 -7.88
C ILE A 100 -4.57 -24.61 -8.77
N GLY A 101 -4.38 -25.90 -8.51
CA GLY A 101 -5.03 -26.98 -9.27
C GLY A 101 -6.57 -26.94 -9.24
N GLN A 102 -7.17 -26.43 -8.16
CA GLN A 102 -8.63 -26.44 -7.96
C GLN A 102 -9.36 -25.31 -8.70
N VAL A 103 -8.64 -24.25 -9.08
CA VAL A 103 -9.23 -23.01 -9.59
C VAL A 103 -8.76 -22.64 -11.01
N ARG A 104 -7.99 -23.53 -11.66
CA ARG A 104 -7.50 -23.37 -13.05
C ARG A 104 -8.60 -23.10 -14.07
N ASN A 105 -9.84 -23.52 -13.81
CA ASN A 105 -10.97 -23.30 -14.71
C ASN A 105 -11.70 -21.97 -14.47
N ARG A 106 -11.40 -21.26 -13.36
CA ARG A 106 -12.05 -19.99 -12.97
C ARG A 106 -11.10 -18.80 -13.05
N PHE A 107 -9.81 -19.00 -12.78
CA PHE A 107 -8.81 -17.93 -12.78
C PHE A 107 -7.60 -18.28 -13.64
N VAL A 108 -7.05 -17.26 -14.28
CA VAL A 108 -5.74 -17.33 -14.93
C VAL A 108 -4.67 -17.10 -13.87
N VAL A 109 -4.24 -18.18 -13.23
CA VAL A 109 -3.19 -18.10 -12.19
C VAL A 109 -1.81 -18.15 -12.84
N VAL A 110 -0.99 -17.15 -12.57
CA VAL A 110 0.41 -17.14 -13.01
C VAL A 110 1.27 -18.00 -12.05
N PRO A 111 2.25 -18.76 -12.57
CA PRO A 111 3.09 -19.61 -11.72
C PRO A 111 4.06 -18.79 -10.85
N SER A 112 4.41 -17.58 -11.27
CA SER A 112 5.32 -16.69 -10.55
C SER A 112 5.02 -15.22 -10.82
N ILE A 113 5.35 -14.37 -9.85
CA ILE A 113 5.20 -12.92 -9.89
C ILE A 113 6.52 -12.24 -9.53
N ILE A 114 6.76 -11.06 -10.08
CA ILE A 114 7.96 -10.28 -9.75
C ILE A 114 7.60 -9.27 -8.66
N ILE A 115 8.24 -9.40 -7.50
CA ILE A 115 8.06 -8.49 -6.35
C ILE A 115 9.45 -8.02 -5.91
N GLY A 116 9.65 -6.71 -5.79
CA GLY A 116 10.94 -6.15 -5.36
C GLY A 116 12.11 -6.60 -6.24
N GLY A 117 11.88 -6.76 -7.54
CA GLY A 117 12.88 -7.23 -8.51
C GLY A 117 13.21 -8.72 -8.43
N ARG A 118 12.53 -9.51 -7.60
CA ARG A 118 12.72 -10.96 -7.48
C ARG A 118 11.49 -11.72 -7.97
N SER A 119 11.72 -12.76 -8.76
CA SER A 119 10.65 -13.71 -9.12
C SER A 119 10.30 -14.57 -7.91
N ARG A 120 9.01 -14.62 -7.57
CA ARG A 120 8.45 -15.40 -6.46
C ARG A 120 7.39 -16.35 -6.99
N GLU A 121 7.44 -17.60 -6.55
CA GLU A 121 6.47 -18.61 -6.95
C GLU A 121 5.14 -18.42 -6.22
N VAL A 122 4.04 -18.54 -6.96
CA VAL A 122 2.69 -18.58 -6.40
C VAL A 122 2.41 -20.03 -6.03
N LYS A 123 2.18 -20.31 -4.73
CA LYS A 123 1.93 -21.66 -4.22
C LYS A 123 0.44 -21.95 -4.10
N LYS A 124 -0.33 -20.93 -3.74
CA LYS A 124 -1.78 -20.97 -3.53
C LYS A 124 -2.38 -19.69 -4.10
N ILE A 125 -3.69 -19.66 -4.22
CA ILE A 125 -4.40 -18.40 -4.45
C ILE A 125 -5.25 -18.07 -3.23
N MET A 126 -5.60 -16.80 -3.11
CA MET A 126 -6.54 -16.33 -2.11
C MET A 126 -7.72 -15.64 -2.80
N ALA A 127 -8.92 -16.13 -2.52
CA ALA A 127 -10.15 -15.41 -2.81
C ALA A 127 -10.52 -14.54 -1.61
N TYR A 128 -11.07 -13.36 -1.87
CA TYR A 128 -11.49 -12.45 -0.81
C TYR A 128 -12.78 -11.72 -1.15
N GLU A 129 -13.51 -11.32 -0.11
CA GLU A 129 -14.59 -10.33 -0.23
C GLU A 129 -14.01 -8.91 -0.13
N PRO A 130 -14.54 -7.92 -0.87
CA PRO A 130 -14.06 -6.53 -0.82
C PRO A 130 -13.96 -5.95 0.60
N ILE A 131 -14.90 -6.32 1.46
CA ILE A 131 -14.93 -5.89 2.86
C ILE A 131 -13.71 -6.37 3.66
N TRP A 132 -13.15 -7.53 3.33
CA TRP A 132 -11.95 -8.06 3.96
C TRP A 132 -10.73 -7.21 3.62
N MET A 133 -10.58 -6.87 2.33
CA MET A 133 -9.45 -6.06 1.86
C MET A 133 -9.52 -4.64 2.43
N GLN A 134 -10.72 -4.06 2.46
CA GLN A 134 -10.96 -2.75 3.07
C GLN A 134 -10.53 -2.71 4.53
N ARG A 135 -10.95 -3.70 5.32
CA ARG A 135 -10.73 -3.73 6.77
C ARG A 135 -9.30 -4.11 7.16
N ASN A 136 -8.65 -4.98 6.40
CA ASN A 136 -7.34 -5.54 6.77
C ASN A 136 -6.16 -4.86 6.07
N TYR A 137 -6.38 -4.18 4.94
CA TYR A 137 -5.32 -3.50 4.19
C TYR A 137 -5.58 -2.00 4.02
N TYR A 138 -6.62 -1.61 3.27
CA TYR A 138 -6.78 -0.20 2.85
C TYR A 138 -6.97 0.77 4.02
N GLU A 139 -7.87 0.45 4.95
CA GLU A 139 -8.11 1.29 6.12
C GLU A 139 -6.89 1.39 7.06
N PRO A 140 -6.26 0.27 7.48
CA PRO A 140 -5.05 0.33 8.30
C PRO A 140 -3.90 1.06 7.60
N MET A 141 -3.67 0.84 6.30
CA MET A 141 -2.64 1.55 5.54
C MET A 141 -2.86 3.05 5.52
N ALA A 142 -4.11 3.50 5.34
CA ALA A 142 -4.45 4.92 5.35
C ALA A 142 -4.22 5.56 6.73
N ARG A 143 -4.52 4.83 7.82
CA ARG A 143 -4.25 5.28 9.20
C ARG A 143 -2.76 5.34 9.50
N LEU A 144 -2.00 4.32 9.10
CA LEU A 144 -0.54 4.27 9.26
C LEU A 144 0.16 5.36 8.45
N LYS A 145 -0.27 5.61 7.22
CA LYS A 145 0.25 6.70 6.39
C LYS A 145 0.16 8.05 7.13
N ARG A 146 -1.00 8.35 7.73
CA ARG A 146 -1.19 9.58 8.51
C ARG A 146 -0.31 9.62 9.77
N ARG A 147 -0.16 8.49 10.46
CA ARG A 147 0.72 8.39 11.64
C ARG A 147 2.18 8.67 11.28
N PHE A 148 2.66 8.17 10.14
CA PHE A 148 4.05 8.38 9.74
C PHE A 148 4.31 9.76 9.14
N SER A 149 3.36 10.33 8.38
CA SER A 149 3.51 11.68 7.83
C SER A 149 3.48 12.77 8.91
N ALA A 150 2.65 12.61 9.95
CA ALA A 150 2.57 13.59 11.05
C ALA A 150 3.85 13.69 11.90
N ASN A 151 4.76 12.72 11.79
CA ASN A 151 6.04 12.72 12.50
C ASN A 151 7.18 13.32 11.66
N GLU A 152 6.97 13.66 10.39
CA GLU A 152 7.98 14.29 9.53
C GLU A 152 7.89 15.83 9.55
N ASP A 153 6.75 16.38 9.98
CA ASP A 153 6.49 17.83 9.98
C ASP A 153 7.02 18.56 11.25
N SER A 154 7.51 17.87 12.29
CA SER A 154 8.00 18.53 13.52
C SER A 154 9.49 18.84 13.56
N ASP A 155 10.24 18.48 12.52
CA ASP A 155 11.71 18.59 12.49
C ASP A 155 12.21 19.72 11.58
N ASN A 156 11.34 20.64 11.12
CA ASN A 156 11.66 21.72 10.16
C ASN A 156 11.40 23.15 10.67
N ASP A 157 11.21 23.37 11.97
CA ASP A 157 10.86 24.70 12.53
C ASP A 157 12.03 25.40 13.28
N ASP A 158 13.29 25.07 12.96
CA ASP A 158 14.45 25.84 13.45
C ASP A 158 15.31 26.27 12.25
N ASP A 159 15.49 27.58 12.10
CA ASP A 159 16.28 28.31 11.09
C ASP A 159 15.43 28.87 9.93
N ASP A 160 14.84 30.06 10.14
CA ASP A 160 14.97 31.18 9.20
C ASP A 160 14.46 32.48 9.85
N ASP A 161 15.41 33.41 10.00
CA ASP A 161 15.34 34.87 9.83
C ASP A 161 14.32 35.70 10.61
N ASP A 162 14.83 36.51 11.55
CA ASP A 162 14.37 37.89 11.78
C ASP A 162 15.61 38.76 12.09
N ASP A 163 16.40 39.07 11.06
CA ASP A 163 17.25 40.26 11.03
C ASP A 163 16.33 41.48 10.80
N ASP A 164 15.81 42.04 11.90
CA ASP A 164 15.14 43.35 11.91
C ASP A 164 16.20 44.45 11.68
N ASP A 165 16.45 44.78 10.41
CA ASP A 165 17.14 46.02 10.03
C ASP A 165 16.15 47.18 10.05
N ASP A 166 16.50 48.15 10.91
CA ASP A 166 15.77 49.36 11.27
C ASP A 166 15.26 50.22 10.09
N ASP A 167 14.10 50.82 10.35
CA ASP A 167 13.47 51.93 9.65
C ASP A 167 14.45 53.04 9.21
N ASP A 168 14.25 53.59 8.00
CA ASP A 168 14.33 55.04 7.82
C ASP A 168 13.51 55.48 6.59
N ASP A 169 12.49 56.28 6.88
CA ASP A 169 11.72 57.12 5.98
C ASP A 169 12.64 58.02 5.14
N ASP A 170 12.26 58.32 3.89
CA ASP A 170 12.18 59.72 3.48
C ASP A 170 11.41 59.94 2.17
N ASP A 171 10.46 60.85 2.30
CA ASP A 171 9.46 61.35 1.39
C ASP A 171 10.06 62.44 0.49
N TYR A 172 9.98 62.32 -0.84
CA TYR A 172 10.17 63.48 -1.74
C TYR A 172 9.33 63.38 -3.02
N ASP A 173 8.22 64.12 -2.99
CA ASP A 173 7.56 64.69 -4.16
C ASP A 173 8.54 65.52 -5.03
N ASN A 174 8.38 65.48 -6.36
CA ASN A 174 7.93 66.62 -7.18
C ASN A 174 8.37 66.55 -8.67
N ASN A 175 7.36 66.68 -9.53
CA ASN A 175 7.31 67.44 -10.80
C ASN A 175 7.83 66.91 -12.17
N THR A 176 6.85 66.84 -13.07
CA THR A 176 6.76 67.54 -14.38
C THR A 176 7.48 67.00 -15.64
N TYR A 177 6.63 66.46 -16.53
CA TYR A 177 6.59 66.52 -18.01
C TYR A 177 7.87 66.64 -18.84
N TYR A 178 8.08 65.70 -19.77
CA TYR A 178 8.36 65.98 -21.19
C TYR A 178 8.01 64.77 -22.08
N TYR A 179 7.21 65.01 -23.13
CA TYR A 179 6.95 64.05 -24.21
C TYR A 179 8.10 64.08 -25.24
N ALA A 180 8.57 62.90 -25.67
CA ALA A 180 9.19 62.70 -26.97
C ALA A 180 8.96 61.27 -27.47
N THR A 181 8.45 61.19 -28.70
CA THR A 181 8.00 60.02 -29.48
C THR A 181 9.16 59.17 -30.05
N PRO A 182 8.89 58.00 -30.69
CA PRO A 182 9.82 56.88 -30.79
C PRO A 182 10.68 56.90 -32.06
N SER A 183 11.84 56.25 -32.00
CA SER A 183 12.58 55.78 -33.19
C SER A 183 13.12 54.38 -32.91
N SER A 184 12.54 53.38 -33.56
CA SER A 184 13.13 52.74 -34.75
C SER A 184 14.06 51.56 -34.39
N SER A 185 13.50 50.36 -34.58
CA SER A 185 14.12 49.22 -35.27
C SER A 185 15.59 48.92 -34.99
N THR A 186 15.88 47.74 -34.44
CA THR A 186 16.45 46.62 -35.23
C THR A 186 16.60 45.36 -34.39
N CYS A 187 15.98 44.27 -34.87
CA CYS A 187 16.34 42.91 -34.52
C CYS A 187 17.68 42.57 -35.18
N VAL A 188 18.59 41.92 -34.45
CA VAL A 188 19.51 40.93 -35.04
C VAL A 188 19.71 39.79 -34.03
N ILE A 189 19.25 38.62 -34.44
CA ILE A 189 19.59 37.33 -33.84
C ILE A 189 20.68 36.77 -34.75
N SER A 190 21.77 36.30 -34.18
CA SER A 190 22.68 35.33 -34.80
C SER A 190 23.23 34.44 -33.71
#